data_AF-A0A6Y1NYX9-F1
#
_entry.id   AF-A0A6Y1NYX9-F1
#
_cell.length_a   1.000
_cell.length_b   1.000
_cell.length_c   1.000
_cell.angle_alpha   90.00
_cell.angle_beta   90.00
_cell.angle_gamma   90.00
#
_symmetry.space_group_name_H-M   'P 1'
#
loop_
_entity.id
_entity.type
_entity.pdbx_description
1 polymer ?
#
loop_
_entity_poly.entity_id
_entity_poly.type
_entity_poly.pdbx_seq_one_letter_code
_entity_poly.pdbx_strand_id
1 'polypeptide(L)'
;MSRKSQRSRVEMFRKDFITLARECGGSYATKADRVRIAKYFLNYLRENGIKLRDTHSINTRHFQGYLLSRKAQGISHRTIQNERAVMRAILQKDGRYKLAAPDNPLLSNETLGLTNTCRDGKKIPLPPEEFRKAFTEVEKKNPGVAAAMQLSYVLGLRTKEAVQSCKSVKSWMQALESGHNSLLIVFGTKGGRPRDTIITDRDVVRQALSYAEKIMNEQSGKLIERPNIKQAIDVYRYHVRKAGLTGEKSPHSMRYHFSQEARRFYRKDGVGDKEIYARVSMDLGHGDGRGRYVKQVYFKNGDIQE
;
A
#
# COMPACT_ATOMS: atom_id res chain seq x y z
N MET A 1 47.80 4.70 16.48
CA MET A 1 46.60 5.59 16.51
C MET A 1 45.79 5.63 15.19
N SER A 2 46.42 5.46 14.02
CA SER A 2 45.77 5.52 12.68
C SER A 2 44.58 4.55 12.45
N ARG A 3 44.68 3.27 12.84
CA ARG A 3 43.58 2.28 12.64
C ARG A 3 42.30 2.60 13.44
N LYS A 4 42.41 3.17 14.66
CA LYS A 4 41.25 3.60 15.47
C LYS A 4 40.53 4.79 14.81
N SER A 5 41.28 5.77 14.29
CA SER A 5 40.74 6.91 13.55
C SER A 5 40.03 6.51 12.25
N GLN A 6 40.59 5.54 11.51
CA GLN A 6 39.95 5.01 10.29
C GLN A 6 38.63 4.29 10.56
N ARG A 7 38.57 3.44 11.61
CA ARG A 7 37.34 2.74 12.00
C ARG A 7 36.24 3.72 12.42
N SER A 8 36.63 4.81 13.09
CA SER A 8 35.73 5.90 13.48
C SER A 8 35.12 6.62 12.26
N ARG A 9 35.91 6.95 11.24
CA ARG A 9 35.38 7.63 10.02
C ARG A 9 34.39 6.78 9.22
N VAL A 10 34.64 5.48 9.09
CA VAL A 10 33.69 4.56 8.43
C VAL A 10 32.37 4.46 9.20
N GLU A 11 32.42 4.49 10.53
CA GLU A 11 31.22 4.48 11.35
C GLU A 11 30.44 5.79 11.26
N MET A 12 31.13 6.94 11.24
CA MET A 12 30.50 8.25 11.01
C MET A 12 29.78 8.28 9.66
N PHE A 13 30.45 7.90 8.57
CA PHE A 13 29.82 7.79 7.25
C PHE A 13 28.52 6.97 7.28
N ARG A 14 28.52 5.82 7.94
CA ARG A 14 27.32 4.97 8.06
C ARG A 14 26.20 5.67 8.81
N LYS A 15 26.52 6.39 9.89
CA LYS A 15 25.54 7.16 10.67
C LYS A 15 24.97 8.30 9.81
N ASP A 16 25.84 9.04 9.13
CA ASP A 16 25.45 10.18 8.28
C ASP A 16 24.55 9.74 7.13
N PHE A 17 24.89 8.63 6.45
CA PHE A 17 24.07 8.09 5.37
C PHE A 17 22.66 7.67 5.85
N ILE A 18 22.55 7.12 7.06
CA ILE A 18 21.25 6.80 7.68
C ILE A 18 20.49 8.07 8.08
N THR A 19 21.18 9.10 8.56
CA THR A 19 20.58 10.40 8.88
C THR A 19 19.98 11.05 7.64
N LEU A 20 20.74 11.11 6.52
CA LEU A 20 20.24 11.61 5.24
C LEU A 20 18.98 10.87 4.77
N ALA A 21 18.94 9.54 4.93
CA ALA A 21 17.77 8.74 4.58
C ALA A 21 16.52 9.10 5.41
N ARG A 22 16.68 9.49 6.68
CA ARG A 22 15.58 9.96 7.55
C ARG A 22 15.09 11.35 7.19
N GLU A 23 16.02 12.22 6.78
CA GLU A 23 15.76 13.63 6.50
C GLU A 23 15.15 13.90 5.12
N CYS A 24 15.04 12.90 4.25
CA CYS A 24 14.35 12.99 2.96
C CYS A 24 12.82 13.25 3.06
N GLY A 25 12.28 13.58 4.24
CA GLY A 25 10.86 13.85 4.48
C GLY A 25 9.94 12.62 4.34
N GLY A 26 8.63 12.85 4.19
CA GLY A 26 7.63 11.80 4.00
C GLY A 26 7.08 11.16 5.28
N SER A 27 6.08 10.29 5.11
CA SER A 27 5.42 9.59 6.22
C SER A 27 6.37 8.70 7.03
N TYR A 28 6.02 8.36 8.27
CA TYR A 28 6.81 7.42 9.10
C TYR A 28 7.15 6.11 8.37
N ALA A 29 6.20 5.53 7.63
CA ALA A 29 6.43 4.32 6.86
C ALA A 29 7.43 4.55 5.72
N THR A 30 7.34 5.68 5.02
CA THR A 30 8.29 6.07 3.97
C THR A 30 9.70 6.25 4.53
N LYS A 31 9.84 6.94 5.67
CA LYS A 31 11.13 7.12 6.36
C LYS A 31 11.74 5.78 6.78
N ALA A 32 10.93 4.90 7.38
CA ALA A 32 11.37 3.56 7.77
C ALA A 32 11.83 2.72 6.57
N ASP A 33 11.11 2.78 5.44
CA ASP A 33 11.46 2.09 4.20
C ASP A 33 12.80 2.57 3.64
N ARG A 34 13.01 3.90 3.60
CA ARG A 34 14.28 4.50 3.16
C ARG A 34 15.45 4.10 4.03
N VAL A 35 15.28 4.13 5.37
CA VAL A 35 16.31 3.68 6.31
C VAL A 35 16.66 2.21 6.08
N ARG A 36 15.66 1.35 5.82
CA ARG A 36 15.90 -0.06 5.52
C ARG A 36 16.71 -0.24 4.24
N ILE A 37 16.36 0.49 3.18
CA ILE A 37 17.07 0.46 1.90
C ILE A 37 18.50 1.00 2.04
N ALA A 38 18.69 2.09 2.79
CA ALA A 38 20.01 2.61 3.10
C ALA A 38 20.87 1.56 3.84
N LYS A 39 20.30 0.83 4.80
CA LYS A 39 20.99 -0.30 5.47
C LYS A 39 21.39 -1.40 4.49
N TYR A 40 20.56 -1.75 3.51
CA TYR A 40 20.92 -2.74 2.49
C TYR A 40 22.16 -2.31 1.70
N PHE A 41 22.24 -1.03 1.31
CA PHE A 41 23.42 -0.50 0.65
C PHE A 41 24.66 -0.51 1.54
N LEU A 42 24.55 -0.09 2.80
CA LEU A 42 25.67 -0.12 3.74
C LEU A 42 26.17 -1.56 4.02
N ASN A 43 25.25 -2.52 4.05
CA ASN A 43 25.60 -3.95 4.16
C ASN A 43 26.33 -4.44 2.90
N TYR A 44 25.84 -4.09 1.71
CA TYR A 44 26.52 -4.38 0.46
C TYR A 44 27.96 -3.83 0.44
N LEU A 45 28.17 -2.57 0.84
CA LEU A 45 29.51 -1.99 0.92
C LEU A 45 30.41 -2.80 1.87
N ARG A 46 29.89 -3.18 3.04
CA ARG A 46 30.62 -3.99 4.02
C ARG A 46 30.99 -5.36 3.47
N GLU A 47 30.05 -6.06 2.86
CA GLU A 47 30.20 -7.42 2.34
C GLU A 47 31.18 -7.48 1.17
N ASN A 48 31.31 -6.38 0.41
CA ASN A 48 32.27 -6.24 -0.68
C ASN A 48 33.59 -5.58 -0.25
N GLY A 49 33.84 -5.43 1.05
CA GLY A 49 35.09 -4.84 1.57
C GLY A 49 35.27 -3.34 1.29
N ILE A 50 34.24 -2.64 0.82
CA ILE A 50 34.28 -1.23 0.45
C ILE A 50 34.18 -0.36 1.71
N LYS A 51 35.24 0.41 1.99
CA LYS A 51 35.37 1.24 3.20
C LYS A 51 35.34 2.72 2.85
N LEU A 52 34.13 3.26 2.66
CA LEU A 52 33.92 4.70 2.46
C LEU A 52 34.00 5.44 3.79
N ARG A 53 34.54 6.66 3.76
CA ARG A 53 34.78 7.50 4.95
C ARG A 53 33.87 8.71 5.03
N ASP A 54 33.20 9.04 3.93
CA ASP A 54 32.29 10.18 3.79
C ASP A 54 31.30 9.90 2.64
N THR A 55 30.21 10.67 2.59
CA THR A 55 29.16 10.51 1.58
C THR A 55 29.60 10.97 0.19
N HIS A 56 30.56 11.88 0.12
CA HIS A 56 31.11 12.43 -1.13
C HIS A 56 32.00 11.42 -1.86
N SER A 57 32.54 10.43 -1.15
CA SER A 57 33.28 9.29 -1.68
C SER A 57 32.38 8.30 -2.44
N ILE A 58 31.06 8.44 -2.35
CA ILE A 58 30.16 7.59 -3.12
C ILE A 58 30.25 7.95 -4.61
N ASN A 59 30.45 6.97 -5.48
CA ASN A 59 30.42 7.16 -6.92
C ASN A 59 29.39 6.24 -7.57
N THR A 60 29.22 6.37 -8.87
CA THR A 60 28.23 5.60 -9.63
C THR A 60 28.45 4.09 -9.56
N ARG A 61 29.71 3.63 -9.51
CA ARG A 61 30.03 2.19 -9.44
C ARG A 61 29.52 1.56 -8.15
N HIS A 62 29.53 2.30 -7.03
CA HIS A 62 28.99 1.80 -5.76
C HIS A 62 27.48 1.51 -5.85
N PHE A 63 26.69 2.44 -6.41
CA PHE A 63 25.24 2.22 -6.55
C PHE A 63 24.90 1.23 -7.65
N GLN A 64 25.58 1.30 -8.79
CA GLN A 64 25.38 0.36 -9.88
C GLN A 64 25.66 -1.07 -9.40
N GLY A 65 26.81 -1.29 -8.75
CA GLY A 65 27.17 -2.59 -8.16
C GLY A 65 26.15 -3.06 -7.13
N TYR A 66 25.67 -2.17 -6.25
CA TYR A 66 24.58 -2.48 -5.33
C TYR A 66 23.33 -2.95 -6.08
N LEU A 67 22.80 -2.16 -7.02
CA LEU A 67 21.55 -2.49 -7.73
C LEU A 67 21.68 -3.78 -8.56
N LEU A 68 22.85 -4.01 -9.18
CA LEU A 68 23.14 -5.26 -9.89
C LEU A 68 23.24 -6.45 -8.94
N SER A 69 23.82 -6.28 -7.75
CA SER A 69 23.84 -7.35 -6.73
C SER A 69 22.43 -7.72 -6.28
N ARG A 70 21.51 -6.74 -6.16
CA ARG A 70 20.09 -6.99 -5.85
C ARG A 70 19.41 -7.77 -6.98
N LYS A 71 19.74 -7.46 -8.23
CA LYS A 71 19.27 -8.20 -9.40
C LYS A 71 19.78 -9.65 -9.38
N ALA A 72 21.06 -9.87 -9.10
CA ALA A 72 21.65 -11.20 -8.98
C ALA A 72 21.02 -12.04 -7.84
N GLN A 73 20.51 -11.39 -6.79
CA GLN A 73 19.74 -12.03 -5.71
C GLN A 73 18.28 -12.39 -6.11
N GLY A 74 17.88 -12.18 -7.36
CA GLY A 74 16.51 -12.46 -7.82
C GLY A 74 15.45 -11.46 -7.33
N ILE A 75 15.87 -10.30 -6.81
CA ILE A 75 14.93 -9.27 -6.37
C ILE A 75 14.20 -8.67 -7.59
N SER A 76 12.88 -8.50 -7.48
CA SER A 76 12.07 -8.01 -8.60
C SER A 76 12.55 -6.65 -9.13
N HIS A 77 12.49 -6.45 -10.45
CA HIS A 77 12.85 -5.18 -11.10
C HIS A 77 12.15 -3.98 -10.44
N ARG A 78 10.89 -4.13 -10.05
CA ARG A 78 10.12 -3.05 -9.42
C ARG A 78 10.68 -2.65 -8.07
N THR A 79 11.12 -3.62 -7.26
CA THR A 79 11.78 -3.36 -5.98
C THR A 79 13.11 -2.64 -6.22
N ILE A 80 13.91 -3.07 -7.19
CA ILE A 80 15.21 -2.44 -7.49
C ILE A 80 15.01 -1.00 -8.00
N GLN A 81 14.01 -0.75 -8.85
CA GLN A 81 13.65 0.61 -9.27
C GLN A 81 13.26 1.51 -8.10
N ASN A 82 12.53 0.98 -7.11
CA ASN A 82 12.20 1.71 -5.87
C ASN A 82 13.45 1.98 -5.03
N GLU A 83 14.32 0.98 -4.85
CA GLU A 83 15.58 1.14 -4.12
C GLU A 83 16.46 2.21 -4.79
N ARG A 84 16.56 2.22 -6.12
CA ARG A 84 17.24 3.28 -6.87
C ARG A 84 16.63 4.65 -6.62
N ALA A 85 15.29 4.77 -6.65
CA ALA A 85 14.62 6.04 -6.40
C ALA A 85 14.92 6.57 -4.98
N VAL A 86 15.02 5.67 -4.00
CA VAL A 86 15.45 6.02 -2.64
C VAL A 86 16.90 6.50 -2.61
N MET A 87 17.83 5.80 -3.27
CA MET A 87 19.22 6.25 -3.34
C MET A 87 19.35 7.63 -3.96
N ARG A 88 18.61 7.89 -5.05
CA ARG A 88 18.56 9.22 -5.66
C ARG A 88 18.06 10.29 -4.68
N ALA A 89 17.02 10.00 -3.90
CA ALA A 89 16.53 10.94 -2.89
C ALA A 89 17.57 11.25 -1.81
N ILE A 90 18.28 10.23 -1.34
CA ILE A 90 19.37 10.39 -0.35
C ILE A 90 20.48 11.26 -0.92
N LEU A 91 20.89 11.02 -2.16
CA LEU A 91 21.92 11.80 -2.83
C LEU A 91 21.49 13.25 -3.09
N GLN A 92 20.23 13.49 -3.49
CA GLN A 92 19.71 14.85 -3.61
C GLN A 92 19.75 15.59 -2.28
N LYS A 93 19.42 14.91 -1.19
CA LYS A 93 19.49 15.47 0.17
C LYS A 93 20.92 15.79 0.59
N ASP A 94 21.89 15.00 0.14
CA ASP A 94 23.34 15.18 0.36
C ASP A 94 23.99 16.19 -0.62
N GLY A 95 23.20 16.90 -1.45
CA GLY A 95 23.72 17.87 -2.43
C GLY A 95 24.37 17.24 -3.67
N ARG A 96 24.26 15.92 -3.84
CA ARG A 96 24.91 15.15 -4.92
C ARG A 96 24.08 15.09 -6.20
N TYR A 97 23.63 16.25 -6.68
CA TYR A 97 22.64 16.38 -7.76
C TYR A 97 23.05 15.68 -9.06
N LYS A 98 24.30 15.80 -9.51
CA LYS A 98 24.80 15.12 -10.73
C LYS A 98 24.70 13.60 -10.63
N LEU A 99 25.02 13.03 -9.46
CA LEU A 99 24.93 11.58 -9.26
C LEU A 99 23.46 11.13 -9.13
N ALA A 100 22.61 11.99 -8.56
CA ALA A 100 21.19 11.73 -8.36
C ALA A 100 20.30 12.03 -9.57
N ALA A 101 20.89 12.53 -10.66
CA ALA A 101 20.18 13.00 -11.83
C ALA A 101 19.34 11.86 -12.44
N PRO A 102 18.05 12.11 -12.80
CA PRO A 102 17.17 11.08 -13.36
C PRO A 102 17.67 10.49 -14.67
N ASP A 103 18.40 11.29 -15.42
CA ASP A 103 19.01 11.05 -16.72
C ASP A 103 20.45 10.53 -16.63
N ASN A 104 20.96 10.24 -15.42
CA ASN A 104 22.28 9.63 -15.27
C ASN A 104 22.34 8.29 -16.04
N PRO A 105 23.11 8.20 -17.13
CA PRO A 105 23.04 7.07 -18.05
C PRO A 105 23.47 5.77 -17.37
N LEU A 106 24.47 5.84 -16.48
CA LEU A 106 25.01 4.70 -15.75
C LEU A 106 24.05 4.12 -14.69
N LEU A 107 23.01 4.86 -14.32
CA LEU A 107 21.98 4.45 -13.36
C LEU A 107 20.59 4.30 -14.01
N SER A 108 20.52 4.36 -15.35
CA SER A 108 19.28 4.23 -16.10
C SER A 108 18.65 2.83 -15.95
N ASN A 109 17.34 2.69 -16.24
CA ASN A 109 16.71 1.37 -16.23
C ASN A 109 17.34 0.44 -17.27
N GLU A 110 17.68 0.98 -18.43
CA GLU A 110 18.25 0.25 -19.55
C GLU A 110 19.63 -0.31 -19.19
N THR A 111 20.53 0.53 -18.69
CA THR A 111 21.88 0.12 -18.28
C THR A 111 21.88 -0.89 -17.14
N LEU A 112 20.89 -0.83 -16.25
CA LEU A 112 20.72 -1.80 -15.16
C LEU A 112 19.94 -3.06 -15.62
N GLY A 113 19.47 -3.11 -16.86
CA GLY A 113 18.60 -4.15 -17.38
C GLY A 113 17.31 -4.33 -16.55
N LEU A 114 16.74 -3.23 -16.08
CA LEU A 114 15.50 -3.11 -15.30
C LEU A 114 14.32 -2.69 -16.19
N THR A 115 14.31 -3.18 -17.43
CA THR A 115 13.26 -2.97 -18.43
C THR A 115 12.14 -4.02 -18.28
N ASN A 116 11.11 -3.94 -19.13
CA ASN A 116 10.01 -4.92 -19.23
C ASN A 116 9.19 -5.10 -17.94
N THR A 117 9.00 -4.04 -17.16
CA THR A 117 8.14 -4.08 -15.97
C THR A 117 6.68 -3.80 -16.34
N CYS A 118 5.78 -4.74 -16.05
CA CYS A 118 4.34 -4.55 -16.16
C CYS A 118 3.80 -3.78 -14.93
N ARG A 119 2.94 -2.77 -15.16
CA ARG A 119 2.26 -2.00 -14.10
C ARG A 119 0.86 -2.52 -13.78
N ASP A 120 0.44 -3.57 -14.45
CA ASP A 120 -0.88 -4.12 -14.25
C ASP A 120 -1.01 -4.72 -12.85
N GLY A 121 -2.22 -4.61 -12.31
CA GLY A 121 -2.57 -5.33 -11.10
C GLY A 121 -2.45 -6.84 -11.33
N LYS A 122 -1.89 -7.55 -10.35
CA LYS A 122 -1.91 -9.02 -10.28
C LYS A 122 -3.15 -9.56 -9.55
N LYS A 123 -4.08 -8.68 -9.16
CA LYS A 123 -5.25 -9.04 -8.38
C LYS A 123 -6.48 -8.96 -9.26
N ILE A 124 -7.46 -9.78 -8.92
CA ILE A 124 -8.78 -9.78 -9.57
C ILE A 124 -9.87 -9.42 -8.54
N PRO A 125 -11.05 -8.97 -8.98
CA PRO A 125 -12.22 -8.84 -8.11
C PRO A 125 -12.50 -10.14 -7.36
N LEU A 126 -12.73 -10.08 -6.04
CA LEU A 126 -13.10 -11.26 -5.28
C LEU A 126 -14.56 -11.65 -5.61
N PRO A 127 -14.82 -12.86 -6.12
CA PRO A 127 -16.19 -13.28 -6.44
C PRO A 127 -17.05 -13.44 -5.18
N PRO A 128 -18.38 -13.22 -5.24
CA PRO A 128 -19.27 -13.37 -4.09
C PRO A 128 -19.23 -14.77 -3.44
N GLU A 129 -19.15 -15.83 -4.25
CA GLU A 129 -18.99 -17.22 -3.80
C GLU A 129 -17.78 -17.40 -2.88
N GLU A 130 -16.62 -16.91 -3.31
CA GLU A 130 -15.37 -17.02 -2.56
C GLU A 130 -15.34 -16.12 -1.35
N PHE A 131 -15.93 -14.92 -1.45
CA PHE A 131 -16.12 -14.05 -0.31
C PHE A 131 -16.96 -14.75 0.76
N ARG A 132 -18.12 -15.33 0.40
CA ARG A 132 -19.00 -16.06 1.34
C ARG A 132 -18.27 -17.21 2.02
N LYS A 133 -17.58 -18.06 1.24
CA LYS A 133 -16.79 -19.18 1.78
C LYS A 133 -15.74 -18.70 2.79
N ALA A 134 -14.95 -17.68 2.43
CA ALA A 134 -13.95 -17.12 3.33
C ALA A 134 -14.58 -16.46 4.56
N PHE A 135 -15.71 -15.75 4.37
CA PHE A 135 -16.42 -15.04 5.44
C PHE A 135 -16.89 -16.03 6.50
N THR A 136 -17.60 -17.10 6.11
CA THR A 136 -18.08 -18.14 7.03
C THR A 136 -16.94 -18.77 7.83
N GLU A 137 -15.80 -19.04 7.19
CA GLU A 137 -14.63 -19.62 7.87
C GLU A 137 -13.93 -18.65 8.82
N VAL A 138 -13.91 -17.36 8.49
CA VAL A 138 -13.36 -16.32 9.36
C VAL A 138 -14.32 -16.06 10.51
N GLU A 139 -15.62 -15.94 10.26
CA GLU A 139 -16.66 -15.63 11.26
C GLU A 139 -16.67 -16.66 12.39
N LYS A 140 -16.65 -17.95 12.08
CA LYS A 140 -16.56 -19.04 13.08
C LYS A 140 -15.36 -18.88 14.02
N LYS A 141 -14.25 -18.32 13.54
CA LYS A 141 -12.97 -18.21 14.27
C LYS A 141 -12.77 -16.86 14.93
N ASN A 142 -13.28 -15.81 14.31
CA ASN A 142 -13.12 -14.42 14.73
C ASN A 142 -14.19 -13.53 14.04
N PRO A 143 -15.38 -13.36 14.67
CA PRO A 143 -16.47 -12.53 14.14
C PRO A 143 -16.05 -11.08 13.89
N GLY A 144 -15.15 -10.55 14.71
CA GLY A 144 -14.64 -9.19 14.56
C GLY A 144 -13.80 -8.97 13.30
N VAL A 145 -12.97 -9.96 12.94
CA VAL A 145 -12.29 -9.96 11.62
C VAL A 145 -13.30 -10.11 10.49
N ALA A 146 -14.33 -10.94 10.65
CA ALA A 146 -15.38 -11.12 9.63
C ALA A 146 -16.15 -9.82 9.37
N ALA A 147 -16.54 -9.09 10.42
CA ALA A 147 -17.17 -7.77 10.31
C ALA A 147 -16.28 -6.76 9.57
N ALA A 148 -14.98 -6.68 9.92
CA ALA A 148 -14.03 -5.84 9.19
C ALA A 148 -13.86 -6.27 7.72
N MET A 149 -13.94 -7.58 7.45
CA MET A 149 -13.89 -8.15 6.09
C MET A 149 -15.12 -7.72 5.28
N GLN A 150 -16.32 -7.81 5.85
CA GLN A 150 -17.57 -7.40 5.20
C GLN A 150 -17.59 -5.90 4.89
N LEU A 151 -17.21 -5.05 5.85
CA LEU A 151 -17.08 -3.60 5.60
C LEU A 151 -16.06 -3.31 4.49
N SER A 152 -14.95 -4.07 4.43
CA SER A 152 -13.96 -3.95 3.36
C SER A 152 -14.48 -4.35 1.99
N TYR A 153 -15.40 -5.31 1.93
CA TYR A 153 -16.03 -5.81 0.71
C TYR A 153 -17.04 -4.81 0.16
N VAL A 154 -17.90 -4.26 1.00
CA VAL A 154 -19.00 -3.38 0.58
C VAL A 154 -18.59 -1.90 0.42
N LEU A 155 -17.55 -1.44 1.13
CA LEU A 155 -17.04 -0.05 1.03
C LEU A 155 -15.65 0.03 0.37
N GLY A 156 -15.16 -1.09 -0.14
CA GLY A 156 -13.85 -1.18 -0.76
C GLY A 156 -12.71 -0.71 0.13
N LEU A 157 -12.75 -0.92 1.45
CA LEU A 157 -11.74 -0.37 2.38
C LEU A 157 -10.33 -0.96 2.16
N ARG A 158 -9.29 -0.22 2.51
CA ARG A 158 -7.94 -0.80 2.68
C ARG A 158 -7.87 -1.56 4.00
N THR A 159 -6.92 -2.49 4.14
CA THR A 159 -6.74 -3.24 5.41
C THR A 159 -6.70 -2.34 6.64
N LYS A 160 -5.96 -1.22 6.62
CA LYS A 160 -5.90 -0.31 7.77
C LYS A 160 -7.22 0.45 8.00
N GLU A 161 -7.93 0.80 6.93
CA GLU A 161 -9.25 1.44 7.01
C GLU A 161 -10.28 0.45 7.60
N ALA A 162 -10.28 -0.81 7.14
CA ALA A 162 -11.14 -1.88 7.65
C ALA A 162 -10.88 -2.20 9.14
N VAL A 163 -9.62 -2.28 9.57
CA VAL A 163 -9.30 -2.53 10.98
C VAL A 163 -9.66 -1.34 11.88
N GLN A 164 -9.69 -0.11 11.34
CA GLN A 164 -10.06 1.09 12.08
C GLN A 164 -11.53 1.49 11.90
N SER A 165 -12.33 0.72 11.17
CA SER A 165 -13.71 1.08 10.83
C SER A 165 -14.60 1.21 12.06
N CYS A 166 -14.29 0.49 13.15
CA CYS A 166 -15.03 0.60 14.42
C CYS A 166 -15.15 2.04 14.94
N LYS A 167 -14.24 2.93 14.55
CA LYS A 167 -14.29 4.36 14.91
C LYS A 167 -15.33 5.16 14.12
N SER A 168 -15.85 4.60 13.04
CA SER A 168 -16.76 5.28 12.11
C SER A 168 -18.08 4.56 11.87
N VAL A 169 -18.25 3.31 12.34
CA VAL A 169 -19.50 2.54 12.13
C VAL A 169 -20.74 3.35 12.53
N LYS A 170 -20.75 3.98 13.71
CA LYS A 170 -21.89 4.79 14.18
C LYS A 170 -22.17 5.99 13.28
N SER A 171 -21.14 6.78 12.94
CA SER A 171 -21.29 7.92 12.03
C SER A 171 -21.70 7.51 10.61
N TRP A 172 -21.26 6.32 10.16
CA TRP A 172 -21.65 5.78 8.87
C TRP A 172 -23.10 5.31 8.87
N MET A 173 -23.57 4.69 9.94
CA MET A 173 -24.98 4.33 10.11
C MET A 173 -25.85 5.58 10.09
N GLN A 174 -25.49 6.60 10.88
CA GLN A 174 -26.23 7.88 10.90
C GLN A 174 -26.27 8.54 9.52
N ALA A 175 -25.16 8.59 8.78
CA ALA A 175 -25.14 9.14 7.43
C ALA A 175 -26.04 8.33 6.46
N LEU A 176 -26.03 7.01 6.57
CA LEU A 176 -26.89 6.12 5.78
C LEU A 176 -28.38 6.33 6.11
N GLU A 177 -28.74 6.48 7.38
CA GLU A 177 -30.13 6.75 7.80
C GLU A 177 -30.59 8.15 7.39
N SER A 178 -29.67 9.12 7.40
CA SER A 178 -29.92 10.50 6.99
C SER A 178 -29.97 10.69 5.46
N GLY A 179 -29.98 9.61 4.68
CA GLY A 179 -30.13 9.68 3.23
C GLY A 179 -28.87 10.05 2.45
N HIS A 180 -27.68 10.07 3.06
CA HIS A 180 -26.44 10.40 2.33
C HIS A 180 -26.17 9.36 1.24
N ASN A 181 -25.58 9.78 0.12
CA ASN A 181 -25.20 8.90 -1.00
C ASN A 181 -23.79 8.32 -0.87
N SER A 182 -22.99 8.85 0.05
CA SER A 182 -21.61 8.42 0.29
C SER A 182 -21.27 8.42 1.77
N LEU A 183 -20.25 7.66 2.13
CA LEU A 183 -19.69 7.58 3.48
C LEU A 183 -18.28 8.15 3.53
N LEU A 184 -18.02 9.03 4.50
CA LEU A 184 -16.72 9.65 4.71
C LEU A 184 -15.76 8.70 5.45
N ILE A 185 -14.69 8.30 4.79
CA ILE A 185 -13.63 7.45 5.34
C ILE A 185 -12.49 8.34 5.85
N VAL A 186 -12.37 8.45 7.17
CA VAL A 186 -11.34 9.30 7.82
C VAL A 186 -10.18 8.47 8.37
N PHE A 187 -10.48 7.37 9.07
CA PHE A 187 -9.48 6.59 9.80
C PHE A 187 -8.79 5.56 8.92
N GLY A 188 -7.49 5.36 9.16
CA GLY A 188 -6.67 4.38 8.46
C GLY A 188 -6.30 4.74 7.01
N THR A 189 -6.72 5.90 6.51
CA THR A 189 -6.46 6.36 5.14
C THR A 189 -4.97 6.55 4.85
N LYS A 190 -4.61 6.40 3.58
CA LYS A 190 -3.22 6.57 3.14
C LYS A 190 -2.84 8.04 3.20
N GLY A 191 -1.82 8.37 4.00
CA GLY A 191 -1.33 9.74 4.15
C GLY A 191 -2.27 10.65 4.95
N GLY A 192 -3.25 10.08 5.66
CA GLY A 192 -4.22 10.85 6.46
C GLY A 192 -5.20 11.67 5.63
N ARG A 193 -5.37 11.35 4.34
CA ARG A 193 -6.27 12.05 3.42
C ARG A 193 -7.64 11.37 3.46
N PRO A 194 -8.69 12.04 3.98
CA PRO A 194 -10.05 11.51 3.94
C PRO A 194 -10.52 11.29 2.50
N ARG A 195 -11.50 10.40 2.32
CA ARG A 195 -12.17 10.17 1.04
C ARG A 195 -13.64 9.84 1.28
N ASP A 196 -14.51 10.30 0.41
CA ASP A 196 -15.86 9.77 0.30
C ASP A 196 -15.85 8.44 -0.45
N THR A 197 -16.82 7.58 -0.12
CA THR A 197 -17.07 6.31 -0.81
C THR A 197 -18.53 6.24 -1.14
N ILE A 198 -18.87 6.10 -2.41
CA ILE A 198 -20.25 5.90 -2.84
C ILE A 198 -20.90 4.67 -2.16
N ILE A 199 -22.18 4.81 -1.82
CA ILE A 199 -23.03 3.72 -1.33
C ILE A 199 -23.68 3.08 -2.55
N THR A 200 -23.13 1.95 -2.99
CA THR A 200 -23.60 1.24 -4.20
C THR A 200 -24.91 0.50 -3.98
N ASP A 201 -25.16 0.07 -2.75
CA ASP A 201 -26.38 -0.63 -2.32
C ASP A 201 -26.64 -0.27 -0.84
N ARG A 202 -27.76 0.39 -0.56
CA ARG A 202 -28.06 0.88 0.78
C ARG A 202 -28.36 -0.25 1.76
N ASP A 203 -29.02 -1.32 1.32
CA ASP A 203 -29.45 -2.40 2.20
C ASP A 203 -28.28 -3.30 2.57
N VAL A 204 -27.42 -3.61 1.60
CA VAL A 204 -26.18 -4.36 1.84
C VAL A 204 -25.24 -3.59 2.77
N VAL A 205 -25.11 -2.27 2.58
CA VAL A 205 -24.29 -1.44 3.48
C VAL A 205 -24.90 -1.36 4.87
N ARG A 206 -26.23 -1.23 5.00
CA ARG A 206 -26.92 -1.25 6.30
C ARG A 206 -26.65 -2.55 7.04
N GLN A 207 -26.84 -3.69 6.38
CA GLN A 207 -26.59 -5.02 6.96
C GLN A 207 -25.14 -5.17 7.46
N ALA A 208 -24.16 -4.73 6.67
CA ALA A 208 -22.75 -4.79 7.06
C ALA A 208 -22.44 -3.88 8.27
N LEU A 209 -23.04 -2.68 8.32
CA LEU A 209 -22.89 -1.77 9.46
C LEU A 209 -23.57 -2.31 10.72
N SER A 210 -24.79 -2.82 10.62
CA SER A 210 -25.52 -3.42 11.75
C SER A 210 -24.79 -4.64 12.31
N TYR A 211 -24.25 -5.49 11.44
CA TYR A 211 -23.43 -6.62 11.87
C TYR A 211 -22.16 -6.16 12.59
N ALA A 212 -21.44 -5.18 12.05
CA ALA A 212 -20.27 -4.62 12.70
C ALA A 212 -20.58 -3.97 14.05
N GLU A 213 -21.70 -3.24 14.16
CA GLU A 213 -22.16 -2.62 15.40
C GLU A 213 -22.52 -3.66 16.46
N LYS A 214 -23.23 -4.73 16.08
CA LYS A 214 -23.51 -5.88 16.96
C LYS A 214 -22.22 -6.44 17.55
N ILE A 215 -21.24 -6.76 16.70
CA ILE A 215 -19.95 -7.30 17.16
C ILE A 215 -19.19 -6.31 18.03
N MET A 216 -19.23 -5.01 17.72
CA MET A 216 -18.63 -3.98 18.56
C MET A 216 -19.26 -3.92 19.95
N ASN A 217 -20.59 -4.06 20.06
CA ASN A 217 -21.27 -4.07 21.36
C ASN A 217 -20.87 -5.28 22.21
N GLU A 218 -20.64 -6.43 21.57
CA GLU A 218 -20.12 -7.64 22.22
C GLU A 218 -18.63 -7.55 22.60
N GLN A 219 -17.86 -6.65 21.95
CA GLN A 219 -16.40 -6.54 22.08
C GLN A 219 -15.92 -5.16 22.52
N SER A 220 -16.64 -4.52 23.44
CA SER A 220 -16.26 -3.24 24.07
C SER A 220 -15.92 -2.12 23.07
N GLY A 221 -16.67 -2.05 21.97
CA GLY A 221 -16.55 -1.02 20.94
C GLY A 221 -15.47 -1.27 19.88
N LYS A 222 -14.80 -2.44 19.88
CA LYS A 222 -13.76 -2.77 18.89
C LYS A 222 -14.16 -3.96 18.04
N LEU A 223 -13.66 -4.00 16.80
CA LEU A 223 -13.77 -5.18 15.94
C LEU A 223 -12.59 -6.13 16.10
N ILE A 224 -11.38 -5.61 16.36
CA ILE A 224 -10.19 -6.45 16.57
C ILE A 224 -9.41 -5.85 17.73
N GLU A 225 -9.68 -6.36 18.93
CA GLU A 225 -9.04 -5.90 20.16
C GLU A 225 -7.56 -6.31 20.20
N ARG A 226 -6.66 -5.35 20.03
CA ARG A 226 -5.22 -5.54 20.24
C ARG A 226 -4.58 -4.25 20.78
N PRO A 227 -3.48 -4.35 21.54
CA PRO A 227 -2.77 -3.20 22.11
C PRO A 227 -2.38 -2.11 21.10
N ASN A 228 -2.10 -2.48 19.84
CA ASN A 228 -1.78 -1.52 18.80
C ASN A 228 -2.29 -1.95 17.42
N ILE A 229 -2.38 -0.97 16.53
CA ILE A 229 -2.90 -1.14 15.17
C ILE A 229 -2.09 -2.17 14.34
N LYS A 230 -0.78 -2.29 14.58
CA LYS A 230 0.05 -3.24 13.83
C LYS A 230 -0.38 -4.67 14.17
N GLN A 231 -0.54 -4.98 15.45
CA GLN A 231 -1.02 -6.29 15.91
C GLN A 231 -2.44 -6.58 15.42
N ALA A 232 -3.34 -5.59 15.45
CA ALA A 232 -4.70 -5.77 14.91
C ALA A 232 -4.69 -6.08 13.40
N ILE A 233 -3.84 -5.40 12.62
CA ILE A 233 -3.65 -5.69 11.19
C ILE A 233 -3.06 -7.09 10.97
N ASP A 234 -2.14 -7.53 11.82
CA ASP A 234 -1.52 -8.85 11.71
C ASP A 234 -2.53 -9.96 12.01
N VAL A 235 -3.41 -9.78 13.01
CA VAL A 235 -4.55 -10.68 13.28
C VAL A 235 -5.51 -10.72 12.09
N TYR A 236 -5.92 -9.56 11.58
CA TYR A 236 -6.79 -9.48 10.39
C TYR A 236 -6.19 -10.28 9.23
N ARG A 237 -4.90 -10.03 8.92
CA ARG A 237 -4.18 -10.70 7.83
C ARG A 237 -4.03 -12.20 8.07
N TYR A 238 -3.80 -12.63 9.30
CA TYR A 238 -3.69 -14.04 9.65
C TYR A 238 -4.97 -14.79 9.30
N HIS A 239 -6.12 -14.31 9.79
CA HIS A 239 -7.39 -14.99 9.59
C HIS A 239 -7.83 -15.01 8.12
N VAL A 240 -7.76 -13.87 7.41
CA VAL A 240 -8.14 -13.82 5.98
C VAL A 240 -7.25 -14.70 5.11
N ARG A 241 -5.94 -14.78 5.40
CA ARG A 241 -5.02 -15.68 4.67
C ARG A 241 -5.30 -17.15 4.98
N LYS A 242 -5.58 -17.48 6.25
CA LYS A 242 -5.96 -18.84 6.67
C LYS A 242 -7.27 -19.29 6.03
N ALA A 243 -8.15 -18.36 5.68
CA ALA A 243 -9.37 -18.60 4.91
C ALA A 243 -9.14 -18.67 3.38
N GLY A 244 -7.87 -18.69 2.92
CA GLY A 244 -7.51 -18.87 1.51
C GLY A 244 -7.31 -17.57 0.74
N LEU A 245 -7.55 -16.38 1.32
CA LEU A 245 -7.39 -15.11 0.61
C LEU A 245 -5.90 -14.73 0.49
N THR A 246 -5.26 -15.25 -0.54
CA THR A 246 -3.83 -15.07 -0.86
C THR A 246 -3.60 -14.88 -2.37
N GLY A 247 -2.39 -14.54 -2.78
CA GLY A 247 -2.06 -14.42 -4.21
C GLY A 247 -2.93 -13.41 -4.96
N GLU A 248 -3.55 -13.87 -6.06
CA GLU A 248 -4.41 -13.07 -6.93
C GLU A 248 -5.76 -12.70 -6.29
N LYS A 249 -6.26 -13.56 -5.40
CA LYS A 249 -7.51 -13.39 -4.64
C LYS A 249 -7.18 -13.08 -3.19
N SER A 250 -6.62 -11.91 -2.98
CA SER A 250 -6.11 -11.45 -1.68
C SER A 250 -7.15 -10.58 -0.96
N PRO A 251 -6.93 -10.13 0.28
CA PRO A 251 -7.86 -9.21 0.94
C PRO A 251 -8.09 -7.90 0.16
N HIS A 252 -7.12 -7.49 -0.66
CA HIS A 252 -7.25 -6.30 -1.51
C HIS A 252 -8.14 -6.55 -2.73
N SER A 253 -8.47 -7.81 -3.06
CA SER A 253 -9.44 -8.19 -4.09
C SER A 253 -10.87 -7.82 -3.71
N MET A 254 -11.18 -7.65 -2.42
CA MET A 254 -12.45 -7.06 -1.96
C MET A 254 -12.60 -5.61 -2.43
N ARG A 255 -11.50 -4.85 -2.44
CA ARG A 255 -11.49 -3.50 -3.01
C ARG A 255 -11.68 -3.50 -4.53
N TYR A 256 -11.21 -4.56 -5.22
CA TYR A 256 -11.46 -4.74 -6.65
C TYR A 256 -12.92 -5.08 -6.92
N HIS A 257 -13.54 -5.91 -6.08
CA HIS A 257 -14.98 -6.17 -6.12
C HIS A 257 -15.78 -4.87 -6.00
N PHE A 258 -15.55 -4.08 -4.94
CA PHE A 258 -16.20 -2.78 -4.76
C PHE A 258 -16.05 -1.87 -5.99
N SER A 259 -14.86 -1.83 -6.61
CA SER A 259 -14.69 -1.00 -7.81
C SER A 259 -15.58 -1.43 -8.99
N GLN A 260 -15.89 -2.72 -9.11
CA GLN A 260 -16.84 -3.21 -10.13
C GLN A 260 -18.27 -2.79 -9.78
N GLU A 261 -18.66 -2.87 -8.50
CA GLU A 261 -19.98 -2.41 -8.06
C GLU A 261 -20.15 -0.91 -8.28
N ALA A 262 -19.14 -0.10 -7.94
CA ALA A 262 -19.18 1.33 -8.18
C ALA A 262 -19.24 1.66 -9.68
N ARG A 263 -18.54 0.91 -10.54
CA ARG A 263 -18.66 1.03 -12.01
C ARG A 263 -20.09 0.73 -12.46
N ARG A 264 -20.70 -0.36 -11.99
CA ARG A 264 -22.09 -0.71 -12.31
C ARG A 264 -23.07 0.36 -11.84
N PHE A 265 -22.91 0.85 -10.62
CA PHE A 265 -23.73 1.90 -10.04
C PHE A 265 -23.73 3.15 -10.92
N TYR A 266 -22.56 3.73 -11.21
CA TYR A 266 -22.49 4.93 -12.05
C TYR A 266 -22.94 4.71 -13.49
N ARG A 267 -22.78 3.50 -14.03
CA ARG A 267 -23.25 3.16 -15.38
C ARG A 267 -24.79 3.15 -15.44
N LYS A 268 -25.47 2.69 -14.39
CA LYS A 268 -26.94 2.75 -14.30
C LYS A 268 -27.44 4.20 -14.31
N ASP A 269 -26.65 5.13 -13.78
CA ASP A 269 -26.95 6.57 -13.80
C ASP A 269 -26.58 7.26 -15.14
N GLY A 270 -26.21 6.50 -16.18
CA GLY A 270 -25.89 7.02 -17.52
C GLY A 270 -24.52 7.70 -17.65
N VAL A 271 -23.63 7.55 -16.66
CA VAL A 271 -22.31 8.20 -16.65
C VAL A 271 -21.37 7.55 -17.68
N GLY A 272 -20.63 8.37 -18.44
CA GLY A 272 -19.65 7.88 -19.42
C GLY A 272 -18.39 7.27 -18.77
N ASP A 273 -17.76 6.29 -19.46
CA ASP A 273 -16.65 5.50 -18.90
C ASP A 273 -15.48 6.34 -18.35
N LYS A 274 -15.07 7.43 -19.02
CA LYS A 274 -13.98 8.30 -18.53
C LYS A 274 -14.30 8.89 -17.16
N GLU A 275 -15.54 9.34 -16.98
CA GLU A 275 -16.00 9.92 -15.73
C GLU A 275 -16.20 8.85 -14.66
N ILE A 276 -16.73 7.66 -15.02
CA ILE A 276 -16.78 6.51 -14.11
C ILE A 276 -15.40 6.20 -13.55
N TYR A 277 -14.36 6.17 -14.39
CA TYR A 277 -13.01 5.87 -13.92
C TYR A 277 -12.48 6.94 -12.97
N ALA A 278 -12.82 8.21 -13.18
CA ALA A 278 -12.45 9.31 -12.28
C ALA A 278 -13.23 9.21 -10.95
N ARG A 279 -14.54 8.97 -10.98
CA ARG A 279 -15.39 8.79 -9.79
C ARG A 279 -14.94 7.62 -8.94
N VAL A 280 -14.76 6.44 -9.54
CA VAL A 280 -14.21 5.26 -8.83
C VAL A 280 -12.80 5.53 -8.32
N SER A 281 -11.99 6.32 -9.02
CA SER A 281 -10.69 6.74 -8.52
C SER A 281 -10.79 7.60 -7.26
N MET A 282 -11.75 8.52 -7.20
CA MET A 282 -12.05 9.32 -6.01
C MET A 282 -12.62 8.46 -4.87
N ASP A 283 -13.56 7.57 -5.16
CA ASP A 283 -14.08 6.60 -4.19
C ASP A 283 -12.92 5.80 -3.61
N LEU A 284 -11.97 5.36 -4.43
CA LEU A 284 -10.80 4.62 -3.96
C LEU A 284 -9.71 5.53 -3.33
N GLY A 285 -9.95 6.83 -3.14
CA GLY A 285 -8.98 7.77 -2.57
C GLY A 285 -7.67 7.84 -3.35
N HIS A 286 -7.76 7.73 -4.67
CA HIS A 286 -6.64 7.92 -5.60
C HIS A 286 -6.61 9.34 -6.19
N GLY A 287 -7.68 10.12 -6.02
CA GLY A 287 -7.88 11.41 -6.68
C GLY A 287 -8.48 11.24 -8.08
N ASP A 288 -9.00 12.32 -8.65
CA ASP A 288 -9.63 12.38 -9.98
C ASP A 288 -8.65 12.10 -11.13
N GLY A 289 -7.40 12.58 -11.04
CA GLY A 289 -6.35 12.43 -12.06
C GLY A 289 -5.79 11.01 -12.26
N ARG A 290 -6.44 9.97 -11.72
CA ARG A 290 -5.97 8.59 -11.72
C ARG A 290 -6.91 7.61 -12.42
N GLY A 291 -7.89 8.09 -13.18
CA GLY A 291 -8.81 7.25 -13.97
C GLY A 291 -8.11 6.23 -14.89
N ARG A 292 -7.04 6.62 -15.62
CA ARG A 292 -6.25 5.68 -16.44
C ARG A 292 -5.66 4.53 -15.62
N TYR A 293 -5.17 4.84 -14.41
CA TYR A 293 -4.64 3.82 -13.49
C TYR A 293 -5.76 2.90 -13.00
N VAL A 294 -6.94 3.44 -12.69
CA VAL A 294 -8.11 2.63 -12.31
C VAL A 294 -8.53 1.70 -13.44
N LYS A 295 -8.63 2.20 -14.67
CA LYS A 295 -8.90 1.37 -15.86
C LYS A 295 -7.91 0.21 -15.97
N GLN A 296 -6.61 0.52 -15.94
CA GLN A 296 -5.54 -0.47 -16.12
C GLN A 296 -5.49 -1.52 -15.00
N VAL A 297 -5.74 -1.11 -13.75
CA VAL A 297 -5.46 -1.94 -12.58
C VAL A 297 -6.71 -2.59 -12.01
N TYR A 298 -7.83 -1.87 -11.91
CA TYR A 298 -9.06 -2.36 -11.27
C TYR A 298 -10.07 -2.88 -12.29
N PHE A 299 -10.04 -2.43 -13.55
CA PHE A 299 -10.97 -2.87 -14.61
C PHE A 299 -10.31 -3.77 -15.66
N LYS A 300 -9.18 -4.39 -15.31
CA LYS A 300 -8.54 -5.39 -16.15
C LYS A 300 -9.49 -6.58 -16.29
N ASN A 301 -10.00 -6.81 -17.51
CA ASN A 301 -11.02 -7.81 -17.86
C ASN A 301 -12.48 -7.43 -17.54
N GLY A 302 -12.77 -6.14 -17.31
CA GLY A 302 -14.15 -5.67 -17.10
C GLY A 302 -15.00 -5.55 -18.38
N ASP A 303 -14.47 -5.96 -19.52
CA ASP A 303 -15.19 -6.09 -20.80
C ASP A 303 -15.50 -7.57 -21.11
N ILE A 304 -15.63 -8.41 -20.06
CA ILE A 304 -16.38 -9.66 -20.21
C ILE A 304 -17.82 -9.22 -20.47
N GLN A 305 -18.18 -9.34 -21.75
CA GLN A 305 -19.49 -9.08 -22.33
C GLN A 305 -20.60 -9.62 -21.41
N GLU A 306 -21.61 -8.78 -21.17
CA GLU A 306 -22.97 -9.28 -20.94
C GLU A 306 -23.43 -10.04 -22.20
#